data_AF-A0A8I1EB40-F1
#
_entry.id   AF-A0A8I1EB40-F1
#
_cell.length_a   1.000
_cell.length_b   1.000
_cell.length_c   1.000
_cell.angle_alpha   90.00
_cell.angle_beta   90.00
_cell.angle_gamma   90.00
#
_symmetry.space_group_name_H-M   'P 1'
#
loop_
_entity.id
_entity.type
_entity.pdbx_description
1 polymer ?
#
loop_
_entity_poly.entity_id
_entity_poly.type
_entity_poly.pdbx_seq_one_letter_code
_entity_poly.pdbx_strand_id
1 'polypeptide(L)'
;MNLLEAARKVDRSDSNKATPDPHGLSDKLALHIHNYDWVEVTTAIQEFWVTRRLDCDEEVGIKAGFVDGELSFIWKQTGRRSPGEYFFVSQEAANRLRLRLFELCSRDFKSDLLDVSEEIPELYTAHHGNQIVVEKGVYQGQAVTHKPSDYYRMDDYDIYVTIDETQEKVKIPCSEFQMPIHTVTEDVRRSHD
;
A
#
# COMPACT_ATOMS: atom_id res chain seq x y z
N MET A 1 -22.10 -17.58 24.32
CA MET A 1 -20.64 -17.54 24.21
C MET A 1 -20.23 -16.08 24.15
N ASN A 2 -19.30 -15.66 25.00
CA ASN A 2 -18.79 -14.28 24.97
C ASN A 2 -17.65 -14.14 23.94
N LEU A 3 -17.25 -12.90 23.63
CA LEU A 3 -16.25 -12.60 22.61
C LEU A 3 -14.87 -13.23 22.93
N LEU A 4 -14.45 -13.19 24.20
CA LEU A 4 -13.17 -13.78 24.62
C LEU A 4 -13.17 -15.31 24.48
N GLU A 5 -14.28 -15.96 24.85
CA GLU A 5 -14.47 -17.39 24.65
C GLU A 5 -14.44 -17.77 23.17
N ALA A 6 -15.09 -16.98 22.31
CA ALA A 6 -15.09 -17.17 20.87
C ALA A 6 -13.67 -17.04 20.30
N ALA A 7 -12.94 -15.99 20.68
CA ALA A 7 -11.56 -15.75 20.26
C ALA A 7 -10.61 -16.89 20.69
N ARG A 8 -10.78 -17.44 21.90
CA ARG A 8 -9.99 -18.59 22.37
C ARG A 8 -10.26 -19.88 21.60
N LYS A 9 -11.44 -20.02 21.01
CA LYS A 9 -11.89 -21.20 20.26
C LYS A 9 -11.94 -20.96 18.75
N VAL A 10 -11.38 -19.86 18.27
CA VAL A 10 -11.40 -19.50 16.86
C VAL A 10 -10.73 -20.59 16.03
N ASP A 11 -11.24 -20.82 14.82
CA ASP A 11 -10.57 -21.70 13.86
C ASP A 11 -9.23 -21.09 13.47
N ARG A 12 -8.14 -21.82 13.74
CA ARG A 12 -6.76 -21.40 13.45
C ARG A 12 -6.19 -22.05 12.18
N SER A 13 -7.06 -22.57 11.30
CA SER A 13 -6.69 -23.07 9.98
C SER A 13 -6.12 -21.97 9.08
N ASP A 14 -5.29 -22.35 8.10
CA ASP A 14 -4.76 -21.42 7.11
C ASP A 14 -5.86 -20.73 6.29
N SER A 15 -6.99 -21.41 6.05
CA SER A 15 -8.15 -20.84 5.35
C SER A 15 -8.86 -19.72 6.12
N ASN A 16 -8.69 -19.65 7.45
CA ASN A 16 -9.30 -18.62 8.29
C ASN A 16 -8.29 -17.54 8.74
N LYS A 17 -7.04 -17.63 8.27
CA LYS A 17 -5.97 -16.71 8.62
C LYS A 17 -6.23 -15.32 8.02
N ALA A 18 -5.94 -14.29 8.79
CA ALA A 18 -5.92 -12.90 8.37
C ALA A 18 -4.48 -12.38 8.39
N THR A 19 -4.20 -11.37 7.58
CA THR A 19 -2.90 -10.70 7.58
C THR A 19 -2.82 -9.79 8.81
N PRO A 20 -1.82 -9.96 9.68
CA PRO A 20 -1.60 -9.03 10.78
C PRO A 20 -1.17 -7.66 10.27
N ASP A 21 -1.62 -6.61 10.94
CA ASP A 21 -1.17 -5.23 10.71
C ASP A 21 -0.18 -4.81 11.84
N PRO A 22 1.13 -5.04 11.66
CA PRO A 22 2.12 -4.69 12.66
C PRO A 22 2.27 -3.18 12.84
N HIS A 23 1.96 -2.36 11.82
CA HIS A 23 2.02 -0.90 11.94
C HIS A 23 0.89 -0.39 12.82
N GLY A 24 -0.35 -0.86 12.59
CA GLY A 24 -1.49 -0.55 13.45
C GLY A 24 -1.27 -0.98 14.91
N LEU A 25 -0.67 -2.15 15.13
CA LEU A 25 -0.27 -2.62 16.47
C LEU A 25 0.82 -1.75 17.10
N SER A 26 1.85 -1.39 16.33
CA SER A 26 2.96 -0.53 16.74
C SER A 26 2.46 0.84 17.22
N ASP A 27 1.58 1.46 16.45
CA ASP A 27 0.98 2.75 16.79
C ASP A 27 0.09 2.63 18.02
N LYS A 28 -0.72 1.57 18.12
CA LYS A 28 -1.55 1.34 19.31
C LYS A 28 -0.72 1.19 20.59
N LEU A 29 0.46 0.58 20.48
CA LEU A 29 1.38 0.35 21.60
C LEU A 29 2.37 1.51 21.81
N ALA A 30 2.24 2.61 21.06
CA ALA A 30 3.13 3.78 21.09
C ALA A 30 4.61 3.41 20.86
N LEU A 31 4.87 2.54 19.88
CA LEU A 31 6.20 2.15 19.44
C LEU A 31 6.66 2.94 18.20
N HIS A 32 5.75 3.24 17.27
CA HIS A 32 6.03 3.96 16.02
C HIS A 32 7.19 3.37 15.20
N ILE A 33 7.30 2.04 15.24
CA ILE A 33 8.24 1.25 14.45
C ILE A 33 7.54 0.92 13.12
N HIS A 34 8.23 1.19 11.99
CA HIS A 34 7.70 0.92 10.65
C HIS A 34 8.58 -0.01 9.81
N ASN A 35 9.77 -0.38 10.31
CA ASN A 35 10.76 -1.22 9.66
C ASN A 35 10.75 -2.66 10.22
N TYR A 36 9.73 -3.42 9.87
CA TYR A 36 9.60 -4.82 10.28
C TYR A 36 10.10 -5.79 9.21
N ASP A 37 10.69 -6.91 9.64
CA ASP A 37 10.77 -8.09 8.78
C ASP A 37 9.38 -8.75 8.71
N TRP A 38 8.74 -8.64 7.55
CA TRP A 38 7.39 -9.15 7.34
C TRP A 38 7.27 -10.67 7.49
N VAL A 39 8.32 -11.43 7.18
CA VAL A 39 8.31 -12.90 7.30
C VAL A 39 8.35 -13.27 8.78
N GLU A 40 9.21 -12.64 9.57
CA GLU A 40 9.28 -12.90 11.00
C GLU A 40 8.00 -12.44 11.72
N VAL A 41 7.47 -11.28 11.36
CA VAL A 41 6.20 -10.77 11.92
C VAL A 41 5.03 -11.71 11.64
N THR A 42 4.83 -12.13 10.39
CA THR A 42 3.68 -12.99 10.03
C THR A 42 3.80 -14.42 10.55
N THR A 43 5.00 -14.79 11.01
CA THR A 43 5.27 -16.05 11.73
C THR A 43 4.96 -15.90 13.22
N ALA A 44 5.45 -14.85 13.86
CA ALA A 44 5.31 -14.62 15.30
C ALA A 44 3.90 -14.14 15.70
N ILE A 45 3.27 -13.35 14.84
CA ILE A 45 1.95 -12.74 15.05
C ILE A 45 0.99 -13.33 14.02
N GLN A 46 -0.06 -13.98 14.51
CA GLN A 46 -1.08 -14.61 13.66
C GLN A 46 -2.46 -14.06 14.03
N GLU A 47 -3.23 -13.65 13.02
CA GLU A 47 -4.61 -13.22 13.21
C GLU A 47 -5.57 -14.21 12.54
N PHE A 48 -6.73 -14.42 13.17
CA PHE A 48 -7.78 -15.30 12.66
C PHE A 48 -9.14 -14.62 12.78
N TRP A 49 -10.00 -14.81 11.78
CA TRP A 49 -11.34 -14.22 11.81
C TRP A 49 -12.23 -14.91 12.84
N VAL A 50 -12.77 -14.12 13.77
CA VAL A 50 -13.86 -14.54 14.67
C VAL A 50 -15.20 -14.28 13.98
N THR A 51 -15.34 -13.12 13.35
CA THR A 51 -16.45 -12.79 12.45
C THR A 51 -15.92 -11.99 11.27
N ARG A 52 -16.37 -12.30 10.06
CA ARG A 52 -15.97 -11.59 8.84
C ARG A 52 -17.21 -11.18 8.07
N ARG A 53 -17.27 -9.91 7.66
CA ARG A 53 -18.25 -9.44 6.68
C ARG A 53 -17.70 -9.70 5.28
N LEU A 54 -18.47 -10.45 4.50
CA LEU A 54 -18.10 -10.85 3.13
C LEU A 54 -18.68 -9.91 2.06
N ASP A 55 -19.52 -8.96 2.48
CA ASP A 55 -20.21 -8.01 1.60
C ASP A 55 -19.36 -6.77 1.26
N CYS A 56 -18.12 -6.71 1.75
CA CYS A 56 -17.17 -5.64 1.44
C CYS A 56 -15.81 -6.20 1.02
N ASP A 57 -15.17 -5.46 0.11
CA ASP A 57 -13.79 -5.59 -0.36
C ASP A 57 -12.73 -5.21 0.71
N GLU A 58 -13.16 -4.93 1.94
CA GLU A 58 -12.31 -4.51 3.06
C GLU A 58 -12.45 -5.44 4.26
N GLU A 59 -11.49 -5.35 5.19
CA GLU A 59 -11.34 -6.22 6.36
C GLU A 59 -12.36 -5.97 7.48
N VAL A 60 -13.65 -5.83 7.18
CA VAL A 60 -14.65 -5.53 8.21
C VAL A 60 -15.00 -6.77 9.03
N GLY A 61 -14.89 -6.67 10.36
CA GLY A 61 -15.24 -7.75 11.27
C GLY A 61 -14.47 -7.73 12.58
N ILE A 62 -14.25 -8.93 13.12
CA ILE A 62 -13.52 -9.16 14.37
C ILE A 62 -12.45 -10.22 14.12
N LYS A 63 -11.21 -9.91 14.51
CA LYS A 63 -10.09 -10.85 14.45
C LYS A 63 -9.56 -11.12 15.86
N ALA A 64 -9.08 -12.34 16.07
CA ALA A 64 -8.33 -12.74 17.26
C ALA A 64 -6.84 -12.82 16.90
N GLY A 65 -6.01 -12.06 17.61
CA GLY A 65 -4.57 -11.99 17.42
C GLY A 65 -3.80 -12.82 18.43
N PHE A 66 -2.91 -13.66 17.93
CA PHE A 66 -2.07 -14.55 18.71
C PHE A 66 -0.60 -14.19 18.53
N VAL A 67 0.14 -14.15 19.63
CA VAL A 67 1.58 -13.93 19.65
C VAL A 67 2.23 -15.19 20.19
N ASP A 68 3.13 -15.79 19.42
CA ASP A 68 3.81 -17.05 19.75
C ASP A 68 2.82 -18.16 20.19
N GLY A 69 1.62 -18.16 19.58
CA GLY A 69 0.57 -19.14 19.84
C GLY A 69 -0.44 -18.78 20.93
N GLU A 70 -0.23 -17.70 21.70
CA GLU A 70 -1.11 -17.25 22.78
C GLU A 70 -2.00 -16.09 22.37
N LEU A 71 -3.30 -16.16 22.72
CA LEU A 71 -4.25 -15.07 22.46
C LEU A 71 -3.80 -13.81 23.19
N SER A 72 -3.58 -12.74 22.44
CA SER A 72 -2.99 -11.50 22.95
C SER A 72 -3.88 -10.28 22.75
N PHE A 73 -4.61 -10.21 21.63
CA PHE A 73 -5.50 -9.09 21.34
C PHE A 73 -6.70 -9.51 20.50
N ILE A 74 -7.67 -8.60 20.44
CA ILE A 74 -8.81 -8.64 19.55
C ILE A 74 -8.77 -7.36 18.73
N TRP A 75 -8.87 -7.50 17.42
CA TRP A 75 -9.05 -6.39 16.51
C TRP A 75 -10.50 -6.32 16.04
N LYS A 76 -11.06 -5.12 15.93
CA LYS A 76 -12.45 -4.92 15.53
C LYS A 76 -12.59 -3.71 14.61
N GLN A 77 -13.32 -3.90 13.52
CA GLN A 77 -13.75 -2.83 12.62
C GLN A 77 -15.24 -3.00 12.31
N THR A 78 -16.04 -1.95 12.53
CA THR A 78 -17.51 -2.02 12.41
C THR A 78 -18.05 -1.67 11.02
N GLY A 79 -17.24 -1.02 10.18
CA GLY A 79 -17.63 -0.65 8.83
C GLY A 79 -16.41 -0.32 7.96
N ARG A 80 -16.62 -0.34 6.65
CA ARG A 80 -15.62 -0.14 5.59
C ARG A 80 -14.65 1.00 5.92
N ARG A 81 -15.16 2.21 6.09
CA ARG A 81 -14.33 3.41 6.35
C ARG A 81 -14.16 3.74 7.83
N SER A 82 -14.43 2.80 8.72
CA SER A 82 -14.19 3.00 10.16
C SER A 82 -12.78 2.57 10.50
N PRO A 83 -12.07 3.27 11.41
CA PRO A 83 -10.78 2.79 11.89
C PRO A 83 -10.95 1.43 12.58
N GLY A 84 -9.98 0.54 12.39
CA GLY A 84 -9.85 -0.68 13.17
C GLY A 84 -9.33 -0.36 14.57
N GLU A 85 -9.86 -1.04 15.57
CA GLU A 85 -9.47 -0.87 16.97
C GLU A 85 -8.92 -2.15 17.57
N TYR A 86 -7.83 -2.03 18.33
CA TYR A 86 -7.22 -3.12 19.08
C TYR A 86 -7.57 -3.09 20.56
N PHE A 87 -7.93 -4.26 21.09
CA PHE A 87 -8.25 -4.51 22.48
C PHE A 87 -7.37 -5.64 23.00
N PHE A 88 -6.53 -5.39 23.99
CA PHE A 88 -5.65 -6.41 24.56
C PHE A 88 -6.38 -7.24 25.61
N VAL A 89 -6.12 -8.55 25.63
CA VAL A 89 -6.79 -9.45 26.60
C VAL A 89 -6.32 -9.23 28.04
N SER A 90 -5.12 -8.68 28.21
CA SER A 90 -4.57 -8.23 29.48
C SER A 90 -3.41 -7.26 29.25
N GLN A 91 -2.97 -6.58 30.32
CA GLN A 91 -1.79 -5.71 30.25
C GLN A 91 -0.51 -6.52 29.98
N GLU A 92 -0.40 -7.72 30.53
CA GLU A 92 0.73 -8.62 30.28
C GLU A 92 0.80 -9.04 28.82
N ALA A 93 -0.36 -9.31 28.18
CA ALA A 93 -0.41 -9.61 26.75
C ALA A 93 0.04 -8.42 25.90
N ALA A 94 -0.41 -7.21 26.24
CA ALA A 94 0.03 -5.99 25.58
C ALA A 94 1.55 -5.80 25.70
N ASN A 95 2.11 -6.02 26.90
CA ASN A 95 3.54 -5.90 27.14
C ASN A 95 4.36 -6.96 26.39
N ARG A 96 3.88 -8.22 26.33
CA ARG A 96 4.54 -9.28 25.54
C ARG A 96 4.59 -8.92 24.06
N LEU A 97 3.46 -8.50 23.49
CA LEU A 97 3.41 -8.08 22.10
C LEU A 97 4.32 -6.87 21.84
N ARG A 98 4.35 -5.89 22.75
CA ARG A 98 5.22 -4.72 22.65
C ARG A 98 6.70 -5.11 22.58
N LEU A 99 7.15 -6.02 23.45
CA LEU A 99 8.52 -6.53 23.44
C LEU A 99 8.80 -7.32 22.16
N ARG A 100 7.85 -8.17 21.73
CA ARG A 100 7.99 -8.97 20.53
C ARG A 100 8.13 -8.11 19.28
N LEU A 101 7.30 -7.08 19.12
CA LEU A 101 7.43 -6.12 18.02
C LEU A 101 8.79 -5.41 18.03
N PHE A 102 9.32 -5.09 19.22
CA PHE A 102 10.64 -4.48 19.32
C PHE A 102 11.76 -5.44 18.90
N GLU A 103 11.64 -6.73 19.19
CA GLU A 103 12.59 -7.76 18.75
C GLU A 103 12.56 -7.98 17.23
N LEU A 104 11.36 -7.93 16.63
CA LEU A 104 11.10 -8.12 15.21
C LEU A 104 11.41 -6.88 14.35
N CYS A 105 11.77 -5.76 14.99
CA CYS A 105 12.22 -4.56 14.30
C CYS A 105 13.57 -4.84 13.64
N SER A 106 13.66 -4.63 12.32
CA SER A 106 14.91 -4.79 11.58
C SER A 106 15.93 -3.77 12.09
N ARG A 107 17.04 -4.26 12.64
CA ARG A 107 18.14 -3.42 13.14
C ARG A 107 18.93 -2.77 12.01
N ASP A 108 18.80 -3.27 10.79
CA ASP A 108 19.54 -2.82 9.62
C ASP A 108 18.73 -1.79 8.81
N PHE A 109 18.17 -0.78 9.50
CA PHE A 109 17.61 0.37 8.81
C PHE A 109 18.75 1.18 8.17
N LYS A 110 18.97 0.96 6.88
CA LYS A 110 19.73 1.89 6.03
C LYS A 110 18.73 2.84 5.40
N SER A 111 18.72 4.08 5.87
CA SER A 111 18.15 5.16 5.09
C SER A 111 19.07 5.40 3.91
N ASP A 112 18.68 4.98 2.72
CA ASP A 112 19.29 5.54 1.52
C ASP A 112 18.92 7.02 1.52
N LEU A 113 19.91 7.87 1.79
CA LEU A 113 19.73 9.31 1.76
C LEU A 113 19.61 9.72 0.29
N LEU A 114 18.55 10.46 -0.03
CA LEU A 114 18.40 11.07 -1.33
C LEU A 114 19.61 11.97 -1.60
N ASP A 115 20.29 11.77 -2.73
CA ASP A 115 21.27 12.72 -3.22
C ASP A 115 20.53 13.88 -3.88
N VAL A 116 20.41 15.00 -3.17
CA VAL A 116 19.73 16.21 -3.69
C VAL A 116 20.45 16.85 -4.87
N SER A 117 21.68 16.40 -5.19
CA SER A 117 22.43 16.83 -6.36
C SER A 117 22.28 15.90 -7.56
N GLU A 118 21.50 14.82 -7.44
CA GLU A 118 21.21 13.91 -8.55
C GLU A 118 20.52 14.66 -9.70
N GLU A 119 21.11 14.59 -10.89
CA GLU A 119 20.51 15.14 -12.10
C GLU A 119 19.33 14.28 -12.53
N ILE A 120 18.13 14.87 -12.53
CA ILE A 120 16.91 14.19 -12.98
C ILE A 120 16.72 14.45 -14.48
N PRO A 121 16.48 13.41 -15.31
CA PRO A 121 16.16 13.59 -16.72
C PRO A 121 14.92 14.48 -16.92
N GLU A 122 14.93 15.29 -17.97
CA GLU A 122 13.77 16.13 -18.34
C GLU A 122 12.54 15.29 -18.73
N LEU A 123 12.78 14.07 -19.22
CA LEU A 123 11.78 13.12 -19.67
C LEU A 123 11.91 11.79 -18.93
N TYR A 124 10.78 11.18 -18.58
CA TYR A 124 10.72 9.87 -17.95
C TYR A 124 9.65 8.98 -18.60
N THR A 125 9.71 7.67 -18.37
CA THR A 125 8.78 6.69 -18.97
C THR A 125 8.05 5.91 -17.88
N ALA A 126 6.94 5.28 -18.25
CA ALA A 126 6.19 4.37 -17.39
C ALA A 126 6.18 2.95 -17.97
N HIS A 127 5.96 1.93 -17.12
CA HIS A 127 5.82 0.55 -17.59
C HIS A 127 4.37 0.15 -17.85
N HIS A 128 3.42 0.85 -17.22
CA HIS A 128 1.99 0.53 -17.31
C HIS A 128 1.17 1.78 -17.66
N GLY A 129 0.11 1.59 -18.44
CA GLY A 129 -0.73 2.70 -18.93
C GLY A 129 -1.40 3.49 -17.80
N ASN A 130 -1.69 2.83 -16.65
CA ASN A 130 -2.24 3.49 -15.46
C ASN A 130 -1.24 4.40 -14.72
N GLN A 131 0.04 4.35 -15.06
CA GLN A 131 1.06 5.25 -14.52
C GLN A 131 1.22 6.51 -15.38
N ILE A 132 0.56 6.57 -16.54
CA ILE A 132 0.60 7.72 -17.43
C ILE A 132 -0.46 8.73 -16.97
N VAL A 133 0.01 9.81 -16.36
CA VAL A 133 -0.83 10.84 -15.72
C VAL A 133 -0.97 12.11 -16.58
N VAL A 134 -0.37 12.12 -17.77
CA VAL A 134 -0.41 13.26 -18.70
C VAL A 134 -0.99 12.86 -20.04
N GLU A 135 -1.64 13.84 -20.68
CA GLU A 135 -2.17 13.68 -22.04
C GLU A 135 -1.10 13.93 -23.10
N LYS A 136 -0.03 14.67 -22.79
CA LYS A 136 1.00 15.06 -23.75
C LYS A 136 2.34 14.44 -23.40
N GLY A 137 3.05 13.97 -24.42
CA GLY A 137 4.38 13.39 -24.28
C GLY A 137 5.15 13.40 -25.59
N VAL A 138 6.26 12.66 -25.61
CA VAL A 138 7.14 12.50 -26.75
C VAL A 138 7.25 11.02 -27.11
N TYR A 139 7.21 10.71 -28.40
CA TYR A 139 7.46 9.38 -28.95
C TYR A 139 8.35 9.52 -30.18
N GLN A 140 9.51 8.83 -30.19
CA GLN A 140 10.51 8.93 -31.27
C GLN A 140 10.90 10.39 -31.62
N GLY A 141 10.95 11.26 -30.62
CA GLY A 141 11.26 12.70 -30.80
C GLY A 141 10.11 13.56 -31.31
N GLN A 142 8.92 12.98 -31.53
CA GLN A 142 7.72 13.70 -31.97
C GLN A 142 6.77 13.96 -30.80
N ALA A 143 6.12 15.12 -30.82
CA ALA A 143 5.05 15.43 -29.88
C ALA A 143 3.84 14.54 -30.16
N VAL A 144 3.34 13.91 -29.10
CA VAL A 144 2.20 13.00 -29.18
C VAL A 144 1.17 13.28 -28.08
N THR A 145 -0.09 13.04 -28.41
CA THR A 145 -1.20 13.11 -27.47
C THR A 145 -1.73 11.70 -27.15
N HIS A 146 -1.70 11.33 -25.88
CA HIS A 146 -2.37 10.18 -25.30
C HIS A 146 -3.72 10.62 -24.72
N LYS A 147 -4.78 9.82 -24.95
CA LYS A 147 -6.05 9.99 -24.25
C LYS A 147 -6.21 8.86 -23.24
N PRO A 148 -6.12 9.15 -21.92
CA PRO A 148 -6.35 8.15 -20.90
C PRO A 148 -7.73 7.54 -21.09
N SER A 149 -7.82 6.21 -21.08
CA SER A 149 -9.12 5.55 -21.11
C SER A 149 -9.72 5.59 -19.70
N ASP A 150 -11.04 5.75 -19.59
CA ASP A 150 -11.77 5.70 -18.31
C ASP A 150 -11.67 4.33 -17.61
N TYR A 151 -11.13 3.31 -18.30
CA TYR A 151 -10.97 1.94 -17.81
C TYR A 151 -9.49 1.56 -17.73
N TYR A 152 -8.83 1.90 -16.63
CA TYR A 152 -7.47 1.44 -16.37
C TYR A 152 -7.46 -0.06 -16.06
N ARG A 153 -6.89 -0.88 -16.96
CA ARG A 153 -6.47 -2.23 -16.61
C ARG A 153 -5.02 -2.17 -16.13
N MET A 154 -4.71 -2.89 -15.05
CA MET A 154 -3.34 -2.94 -14.50
C MET A 154 -2.34 -3.59 -15.47
N ASP A 155 -2.83 -4.31 -16.50
CA ASP A 155 -2.02 -5.08 -17.45
C ASP A 155 -1.83 -4.40 -18.81
N ASP A 156 -2.19 -3.11 -18.94
CA ASP A 156 -2.01 -2.40 -20.21
C ASP A 156 -0.55 -1.93 -20.35
N TYR A 157 0.26 -2.75 -21.02
CA TYR A 157 1.66 -2.46 -21.39
C TYR A 157 1.79 -1.61 -22.66
N ASP A 158 0.67 -1.41 -23.37
CA ASP A 158 0.61 -0.59 -24.57
C ASP A 158 -0.45 0.50 -24.43
N ILE A 159 -0.23 1.63 -25.10
CA ILE A 159 -1.18 2.72 -25.25
C ILE A 159 -1.38 3.09 -26.72
N TYR A 160 -2.46 3.81 -26.99
CA TYR A 160 -2.62 4.51 -28.25
C TYR A 160 -2.24 5.98 -28.07
N VAL A 161 -1.39 6.47 -28.96
CA VAL A 161 -1.05 7.89 -29.05
C VAL A 161 -1.40 8.42 -30.44
N THR A 162 -1.65 9.72 -30.51
CA THR A 162 -1.82 10.45 -31.77
C THR A 162 -0.59 11.32 -31.98
N ILE A 163 0.07 11.19 -33.13
CA ILE A 163 1.17 12.06 -33.53
C ILE A 163 0.59 13.43 -33.88
N ASP A 164 1.03 14.48 -33.17
CA ASP A 164 0.39 15.80 -33.27
C ASP A 164 0.52 16.42 -34.68
N GLU A 165 1.65 16.19 -35.36
CA GLU A 165 1.88 16.72 -36.72
C GLU A 165 1.04 16.03 -37.79
N THR A 166 0.96 14.69 -37.75
CA THR A 166 0.32 13.89 -38.80
C THR A 166 -1.12 13.50 -38.47
N GLN A 167 -1.54 13.67 -37.21
CA GLN A 167 -2.77 13.14 -36.64
C GLN A 167 -2.91 11.62 -36.75
N GLU A 168 -1.80 10.91 -37.00
CA GLU A 168 -1.78 9.46 -37.09
C GLU A 168 -1.90 8.83 -35.70
N LYS A 169 -2.79 7.84 -35.57
CA LYS A 169 -2.97 7.07 -34.34
C LYS A 169 -2.13 5.80 -34.39
N VAL A 170 -1.17 5.68 -33.48
CA VAL A 170 -0.27 4.53 -33.36
C VAL A 170 -0.41 3.85 -32.01
N LYS A 171 -0.23 2.54 -31.97
CA LYS A 171 -0.16 1.75 -30.73
C LYS A 171 1.31 1.58 -30.37
N ILE A 172 1.70 1.99 -29.17
CA ILE A 172 3.10 1.95 -28.71
C ILE A 172 3.19 1.32 -27.32
N PRO A 173 4.32 0.71 -26.96
CA PRO A 173 4.58 0.30 -25.58
C PRO A 173 4.61 1.52 -24.66
N CYS A 174 4.10 1.39 -23.43
CA CYS A 174 4.15 2.44 -22.41
C CYS A 174 5.58 2.94 -22.16
N SER A 175 6.56 2.03 -22.23
CA SER A 175 7.99 2.33 -22.05
C SER A 175 8.59 3.20 -23.15
N GLU A 176 7.89 3.39 -24.27
CA GLU A 176 8.32 4.25 -25.37
C GLU A 176 7.65 5.64 -25.33
N PHE A 177 6.65 5.83 -24.46
CA PHE A 177 6.03 7.13 -24.23
C PHE A 177 6.81 7.93 -23.19
N GLN A 178 7.42 9.02 -23.61
CA GLN A 178 8.22 9.88 -22.75
C GLN A 178 7.38 11.04 -22.22
N MET A 179 7.29 11.16 -20.91
CA MET A 179 6.55 12.19 -20.19
C MET A 179 7.51 13.27 -19.68
N PRO A 180 7.14 14.56 -19.75
CA PRO A 180 7.91 15.60 -19.07
C PRO A 180 7.85 15.42 -17.55
N ILE A 181 8.94 15.73 -16.87
CA ILE A 181 8.94 15.86 -15.40
C ILE A 181 7.90 16.91 -14.96
N HIS A 182 7.11 16.56 -13.93
CA HIS A 182 6.05 17.42 -13.38
C HIS A 182 6.60 18.54 -12.50
N THR A 183 7.32 19.48 -13.12
CA THR A 183 7.73 20.72 -12.47
C THR A 183 6.79 21.87 -12.86
N VAL A 184 6.74 22.90 -12.02
CA VAL A 184 6.03 24.14 -12.38
C VAL A 184 6.80 24.79 -13.52
N THR A 185 6.22 24.82 -14.71
CA THR A 185 6.77 25.60 -15.82
C THR A 185 6.62 27.10 -15.53
N GLU A 186 7.65 27.89 -15.83
CA GLU A 186 7.70 29.33 -15.53
C GLU A 186 6.52 30.12 -16.13
N ASP A 187 5.87 29.61 -17.18
CA ASP A 187 4.71 30.23 -17.82
C ASP A 187 3.48 30.32 -16.92
N VAL A 188 3.34 29.46 -15.90
CA VAL A 188 2.22 29.52 -14.94
C VAL A 188 2.37 30.71 -13.98
N ARG A 189 3.57 31.27 -13.82
CA ARG A 189 3.80 32.42 -12.92
C ARG A 189 3.44 33.76 -13.56
N ARG A 190 3.38 33.88 -14.88
CA ARG A 190 3.10 35.15 -15.58
C ARG A 190 1.62 35.45 -15.81
N SER A 191 0.71 34.53 -15.49
CA SER A 191 -0.75 34.73 -15.63
C SER A 191 -1.41 35.30 -14.37
N HIS A 192 -0.61 35.67 -13.36
CA HIS A 192 -1.09 36.24 -12.09
C HIS A 192 -0.44 37.58 -11.70
N ASP A 193 0.30 38.22 -12.63
CA ASP A 193 0.77 39.61 -12.49
C ASP A 193 -0.01 40.56 -13.42
#